data_AF-A0A6I9YL08-F1
#
_entry.id   AF-A0A6I9YL08-F1
#
_cell.length_a   1.000
_cell.length_b   1.000
_cell.length_c   1.000
_cell.angle_alpha   90.00
_cell.angle_beta   90.00
_cell.angle_gamma   90.00
#
_symmetry.space_group_name_H-M   'P 1'
#
loop_
_entity.id
_entity.type
_entity.pdbx_description
1 polymer ?
#
loop_
_entity_poly.entity_id
_entity_poly.type
_entity_poly.pdbx_seq_one_letter_code
_entity_poly.pdbx_strand_id
1 'polypeptide(L)'
;METRKVMKGNHSRKTAAFVRACVAFCFITIPSLTGIFIRLNLYLHSGQVALANQCLSQADAFFRAAISLVPEVPKMISIDGKLRPSEAYLLEFLCNFFSTLLIVPVSGEDKEAGSAH
;
A
#
# COMPACT_ATOMS: atom_id res chain seq x y z
N MET A 1 -8.11 9.68 9.59
CA MET A 1 -8.56 9.98 8.22
C MET A 1 -9.13 11.41 8.16
N GLU A 2 -8.35 12.42 8.56
CA GLU A 2 -8.86 13.80 8.71
C GLU A 2 -8.60 14.68 7.49
N THR A 3 -7.63 14.33 6.64
CA THR A 3 -7.25 15.13 5.46
C THR A 3 -8.36 15.20 4.41
N ARG A 4 -9.14 14.12 4.21
CA ARG A 4 -10.27 14.09 3.26
C ARG A 4 -11.47 14.92 3.73
N LYS A 5 -11.69 15.01 5.05
CA LYS A 5 -12.77 15.83 5.64
C LYS A 5 -12.45 17.32 5.59
N VAL A 6 -11.18 17.69 5.82
CA VAL A 6 -10.74 19.09 5.83
C VAL A 6 -10.77 19.73 4.43
N MET A 7 -10.52 18.96 3.37
CA MET A 7 -10.35 19.50 2.00
C MET A 7 -11.61 19.51 1.11
N LYS A 8 -12.79 19.09 1.62
CA LYS A 8 -14.07 19.12 0.86
C LYS A 8 -13.94 18.65 -0.61
N GLY A 9 -13.17 17.60 -0.86
CA GLY A 9 -13.04 17.01 -2.21
C GLY A 9 -12.33 17.86 -3.26
N ASN A 10 -11.84 19.06 -2.95
CA ASN A 10 -11.13 19.90 -3.91
C ASN A 10 -9.61 19.83 -3.64
N HIS A 11 -8.99 18.72 -4.06
CA HIS A 11 -7.53 18.70 -4.14
C HIS A 11 -7.11 19.80 -5.12
N SER A 12 -6.61 20.94 -4.61
CA SER A 12 -5.84 21.85 -5.44
C SER A 12 -4.73 21.04 -6.12
N ARG A 13 -4.41 21.34 -7.38
CA ARG A 13 -3.35 20.67 -8.16
C ARG A 13 -2.04 20.51 -7.36
N LYS A 14 -1.77 21.43 -6.44
CA LYS A 14 -0.62 21.44 -5.52
C LYS A 14 -0.68 20.33 -4.46
N THR A 15 -1.84 20.08 -3.84
CA THR A 15 -2.00 19.04 -2.81
C THR A 15 -1.85 17.65 -3.39
N ALA A 16 -2.41 17.40 -4.57
CA ALA A 16 -2.26 16.11 -5.24
C ALA A 16 -0.80 15.84 -5.65
N ALA A 17 -0.06 16.87 -6.07
CA ALA A 17 1.37 16.75 -6.37
C ALA A 17 2.20 16.44 -5.11
N PHE A 18 1.92 17.11 -4.00
CA PHE A 18 2.58 16.84 -2.72
C PHE A 18 2.35 15.39 -2.25
N VAL A 19 1.10 14.91 -2.28
CA VAL A 19 0.80 13.53 -1.89
C VAL A 19 1.54 12.52 -2.76
N ARG A 20 1.57 12.71 -4.09
CA ARG A 20 2.34 11.83 -4.99
C ARG A 20 3.84 11.83 -4.67
N ALA A 21 4.40 12.97 -4.28
CA ALA A 21 5.79 13.05 -3.85
C ALA A 21 6.03 12.27 -2.54
N CYS A 22 5.13 12.40 -1.56
CA CYS A 22 5.20 11.62 -0.32
C CYS A 22 5.10 10.11 -0.58
N VAL A 23 4.17 9.70 -1.44
CA VAL A 23 3.97 8.29 -1.79
C VAL A 23 5.20 7.73 -2.51
N ALA A 24 5.80 8.48 -3.45
CA ALA A 24 7.06 8.09 -4.09
C ALA A 24 8.22 8.00 -3.08
N PHE A 25 8.31 8.94 -2.14
CA PHE A 25 9.31 8.91 -1.08
C PHE A 25 9.17 7.68 -0.18
N CYS A 26 7.94 7.33 0.23
CA CYS A 26 7.68 6.10 0.97
C CYS A 26 8.15 4.87 0.18
N PHE A 27 7.85 4.80 -1.12
CA PHE A 27 8.24 3.66 -1.95
C PHE A 27 9.75 3.46 -2.02
N ILE A 28 10.52 4.55 -2.10
CA ILE A 28 11.99 4.52 -2.18
C ILE A 28 12.63 4.19 -0.82
N THR A 29 12.00 4.59 0.29
CA THR A 29 12.59 4.47 1.64
C THR A 29 12.22 3.19 2.37
N ILE A 30 11.05 2.60 2.10
CA ILE A 30 10.63 1.35 2.76
C ILE A 30 11.64 0.21 2.58
N PRO A 31 12.24 -0.03 1.39
CA PRO A 31 13.27 -1.07 1.24
C PRO A 31 14.46 -0.92 2.19
N SER A 32 14.78 0.30 2.61
CA SER A 32 15.91 0.60 3.51
C SER A 32 15.62 0.26 4.98
N LEU A 33 14.37 -0.05 5.34
CA LEU A 33 14.00 -0.39 6.71
C LEU A 33 14.32 -1.84 7.04
N THR A 34 14.75 -2.08 8.27
CA THR A 34 14.91 -3.43 8.82
C THR A 34 13.56 -3.94 9.31
N GLY A 35 13.33 -5.26 9.14
CA GLY A 35 12.10 -5.91 9.59
C GLY A 35 11.04 -6.06 8.50
N ILE A 36 10.82 -7.31 8.09
CA ILE A 36 9.89 -7.65 7.01
C ILE A 36 8.44 -7.25 7.30
N PHE A 37 7.98 -7.43 8.53
CA PHE A 37 6.62 -7.06 8.93
C PHE A 37 6.39 -5.55 8.93
N ILE A 38 7.42 -4.77 9.27
CA ILE A 38 7.38 -3.31 9.17
C ILE A 38 7.23 -2.93 7.70
N ARG A 39 8.06 -3.49 6.81
CA ARG A 39 7.98 -3.25 5.36
C ARG A 39 6.61 -3.64 4.79
N LEU A 40 6.11 -4.84 5.11
CA LEU A 40 4.78 -5.32 4.67
C LEU A 40 3.67 -4.34 5.04
N ASN A 41 3.58 -3.98 6.32
CA ASN A 41 2.54 -3.06 6.79
C ASN A 41 2.68 -1.66 6.20
N LEU A 42 3.92 -1.17 6.05
CA LEU A 42 4.15 0.12 5.40
C LEU A 42 3.77 0.11 3.93
N TYR A 43 4.04 -0.98 3.19
CA TYR A 43 3.60 -1.08 1.80
C TYR A 43 2.07 -1.07 1.70
N LEU A 44 1.38 -1.84 2.55
CA LEU A 44 -0.09 -1.89 2.58
C LEU A 44 -0.70 -0.53 2.94
N HIS A 45 -0.27 0.10 4.04
CA HIS A 45 -0.80 1.40 4.46
C HIS A 45 -0.50 2.51 3.45
N SER A 46 0.68 2.51 2.85
CA SER A 46 1.03 3.49 1.81
C SER A 46 0.18 3.27 0.55
N GLY A 47 -0.10 2.02 0.18
CA GLY A 47 -1.03 1.69 -0.91
C GLY A 47 -2.48 2.14 -0.61
N GLN A 48 -2.96 1.94 0.61
CA GLN A 48 -4.27 2.44 1.06
C GLN A 48 -4.38 3.97 0.98
N VAL A 49 -3.32 4.69 1.39
CA VAL A 49 -3.25 6.15 1.28
C VAL A 49 -3.21 6.59 -0.19
N ALA A 50 -2.45 5.90 -1.04
CA ALA A 50 -2.39 6.17 -2.47
C ALA A 50 -3.78 5.98 -3.13
N LEU A 51 -4.50 4.91 -2.78
CA LEU A 51 -5.86 4.65 -3.24
C LEU A 51 -6.83 5.76 -2.82
N ALA A 52 -6.77 6.17 -1.55
CA ALA A 52 -7.62 7.25 -1.02
C ALA A 52 -7.37 8.60 -1.71
N ASN A 53 -6.20 8.80 -2.31
CA ASN A 53 -5.81 10.01 -3.04
C ASN A 53 -5.85 9.84 -4.57
N GLN A 54 -6.57 8.84 -5.09
CA GLN A 54 -6.75 8.59 -6.54
C GLN A 54 -5.42 8.33 -7.28
N CYS A 55 -4.39 7.83 -6.59
CA CYS A 55 -3.09 7.49 -7.16
C CYS A 55 -3.03 5.98 -7.46
N LEU A 56 -3.88 5.50 -8.37
CA LEU A 56 -4.10 4.07 -8.62
C LEU A 56 -2.83 3.31 -9.03
N SER A 57 -2.04 3.86 -9.96
CA SER A 57 -0.79 3.23 -10.41
C SER A 57 0.26 3.11 -9.30
N GLN A 58 0.30 4.08 -8.39
CA GLN A 58 1.19 4.02 -7.24
C GLN A 58 0.67 2.97 -6.25
N ALA A 59 -0.64 2.94 -5.96
CA ALA A 59 -1.24 1.94 -5.09
C ALA A 59 -0.96 0.50 -5.58
N ASP A 60 -1.09 0.24 -6.90
CA ASP A 60 -0.75 -1.04 -7.51
C ASP A 60 0.73 -1.41 -7.29
N ALA A 61 1.67 -0.48 -7.50
CA ALA A 61 3.08 -0.71 -7.24
C ALA A 61 3.35 -1.07 -5.76
N PHE A 62 2.69 -0.40 -4.82
CA PHE A 62 2.76 -0.70 -3.39
C PHE A 62 2.26 -2.10 -3.08
N PHE A 63 1.12 -2.51 -3.65
CA PHE A 63 0.55 -3.83 -3.43
C PHE A 63 1.38 -4.94 -4.03
N ARG A 64 1.93 -4.74 -5.24
CA ARG A 64 2.87 -5.70 -5.85
C ARG A 64 4.12 -5.89 -4.99
N ALA A 65 4.72 -4.79 -4.51
CA ALA A 65 5.87 -4.85 -3.63
C ALA A 65 5.55 -5.59 -2.31
N ALA A 66 4.36 -5.38 -1.74
CA ALA A 66 3.91 -6.10 -0.55
C ALA A 66 3.78 -7.61 -0.82
N ILE A 67 3.15 -8.00 -1.93
CA ILE A 67 3.00 -9.40 -2.33
C ILE A 67 4.36 -10.07 -2.55
N SER A 68 5.30 -9.38 -3.20
CA SER A 68 6.67 -9.90 -3.43
C SER A 68 7.44 -10.18 -2.14
N LEU A 69 7.10 -9.50 -1.04
CA LEU A 69 7.71 -9.73 0.28
C LEU A 69 7.08 -10.87 1.08
N VAL A 70 5.84 -11.28 0.78
CA VAL A 70 5.17 -12.40 1.48
C VAL A 70 6.02 -13.68 1.53
N PRO A 71 6.64 -14.16 0.44
CA PRO A 71 7.46 -15.38 0.49
C PRO A 71 8.76 -15.21 1.28
N GLU A 72 9.21 -13.98 1.55
CA GLU A 72 10.41 -13.72 2.35
C GLU A 72 10.14 -13.78 3.86
N VAL A 73 8.87 -13.93 4.28
CA VAL A 73 8.48 -13.93 5.69
C VAL A 73 9.07 -15.16 6.40
N PRO A 74 9.91 -14.98 7.43
CA PRO A 74 10.47 -16.10 8.19
C PRO A 74 9.37 -16.77 9.01
N LYS A 75 9.40 -18.10 9.14
CA LYS A 75 8.40 -18.86 9.94
C LYS A 75 8.40 -18.50 11.42
N MET A 76 9.53 -18.04 11.94
CA MET A 76 9.72 -17.65 13.32
C MET A 76 10.30 -16.24 13.37
N ILE A 77 9.79 -15.42 14.29
CA ILE A 77 10.26 -14.06 14.56
C ILE A 77 10.60 -13.90 16.02
N SER A 78 11.64 -13.13 16.33
CA SER A 78 11.99 -12.77 17.70
C SER A 78 11.24 -11.50 18.08
N ILE A 79 10.32 -11.61 19.04
CA ILE A 79 9.59 -10.48 19.64
C ILE A 79 9.89 -10.52 21.13
N ASP A 80 10.42 -9.42 21.66
CA ASP A 80 10.82 -9.30 23.08
C ASP A 80 11.77 -10.43 23.52
N GLY A 81 12.67 -10.84 22.63
CA GLY A 81 13.63 -11.93 22.87
C GLY A 81 13.02 -13.34 22.81
N LYS A 82 11.73 -13.49 22.53
CA LYS A 82 11.05 -14.79 22.38
C LYS A 82 10.77 -15.10 20.92
N LEU A 83 11.14 -16.30 20.49
CA LEU A 83 10.76 -16.82 19.18
C LEU A 83 9.26 -17.13 19.17
N ARG A 84 8.54 -16.51 18.25
CA ARG A 84 7.11 -16.70 18.01
C ARG A 84 6.88 -17.12 16.57
N PRO A 85 5.88 -17.98 16.28
CA PRO A 85 5.46 -18.24 14.92
C PRO A 85 4.93 -16.95 14.28
N SER A 86 5.32 -16.72 13.03
CA SER A 86 4.97 -15.50 12.29
C SER A 86 3.61 -15.57 11.61
N GLU A 87 2.98 -16.75 11.59
CA GLU A 87 1.73 -17.04 10.89
C GLU A 87 0.58 -16.12 11.31
N ALA A 88 0.42 -15.84 12.61
CA ALA A 88 -0.63 -14.95 13.10
C ALA A 88 -0.50 -13.52 12.52
N TYR A 89 0.72 -13.00 12.45
CA TYR A 89 1.01 -11.67 11.90
C TYR A 89 0.81 -11.63 10.39
N LEU A 90 1.20 -12.70 9.70
CA LEU A 90 1.00 -12.82 8.26
C LEU A 90 -0.49 -12.92 7.93
N LEU A 91 -1.26 -13.69 8.70
CA LEU A 91 -2.70 -13.82 8.52
C LEU A 91 -3.40 -12.47 8.73
N GLU A 92 -3.05 -11.73 9.78
CA GLU A 92 -3.58 -10.38 10.02
C GLU A 92 -3.30 -9.44 8.84
N PHE A 93 -2.05 -9.45 8.34
CA PHE A 93 -1.67 -8.68 7.16
C PHE A 93 -2.51 -9.07 5.93
N LEU A 94 -2.65 -10.36 5.65
CA LEU A 94 -3.41 -10.86 4.50
C LEU A 94 -4.90 -10.49 4.60
N CYS A 95 -5.51 -10.63 5.79
CA CYS A 95 -6.89 -10.21 6.02
C CYS A 95 -7.10 -8.72 5.72
N ASN A 96 -6.17 -7.86 6.18
CA ASN A 96 -6.23 -6.43 5.90
C ASN A 96 -5.99 -6.11 4.42
N PHE A 97 -5.04 -6.80 3.78
CA PHE A 97 -4.75 -6.67 2.36
C PHE A 97 -5.97 -7.02 1.50
N PHE A 98 -6.60 -8.18 1.73
CA PHE A 98 -7.81 -8.58 1.01
C PHE A 98 -8.99 -7.65 1.29
N SER A 99 -9.17 -7.20 2.54
CA SER A 99 -10.18 -6.19 2.87
C SER A 99 -9.98 -4.89 2.10
N THR A 100 -8.72 -4.51 1.85
CA THR A 100 -8.38 -3.35 1.02
C THR A 100 -8.76 -3.58 -0.44
N LEU A 101 -8.45 -4.76 -0.98
CA LEU A 101 -8.78 -5.12 -2.37
C LEU A 101 -10.29 -5.16 -2.64
N LEU A 102 -11.12 -5.50 -1.65
CA LEU A 102 -12.59 -5.43 -1.79
C LEU A 102 -13.11 -4.01 -2.07
N ILE A 103 -12.36 -2.99 -1.66
CA ILE A 103 -12.71 -1.57 -1.84
C ILE A 103 -12.11 -1.02 -3.14
N VAL A 104 -11.10 -1.68 -3.70
CA VAL A 104 -10.50 -1.30 -4.98
C VAL A 104 -11.49 -1.68 -6.08
N PRO A 105 -12.01 -0.74 -6.87
CA PRO A 105 -12.76 -1.09 -8.06
C PRO A 105 -11.83 -1.92 -8.94
N VAL A 106 -12.24 -3.12 -9.34
CA VAL A 106 -11.49 -3.95 -10.27
C VAL A 106 -11.25 -3.08 -11.50
N SER A 107 -10.05 -2.53 -11.63
CA SER A 107 -9.67 -1.77 -12.80
C SER A 107 -9.66 -2.79 -13.93
N GLY A 108 -10.72 -2.77 -14.74
CA GLY A 108 -10.74 -3.55 -15.96
C GLY A 108 -9.50 -3.18 -16.75
N GLU A 109 -8.66 -4.17 -17.04
CA GLU A 109 -7.60 -4.10 -18.03
C GLU A 109 -8.17 -3.98 -19.46
N ASP A 110 -9.21 -3.17 -19.65
CA ASP A 110 -9.90 -2.96 -20.92
C ASP A 110 -10.45 -1.54 -20.96
N LYS A 111 -9.61 -0.56 -21.29
CA LYS A 111 -9.97 0.69 -21.99
C LYS A 111 -8.74 1.57 -22.24
N GLU A 112 -7.79 1.04 -22.98
CA GLU A 112 -6.86 1.85 -23.77
C GLU A 112 -6.94 1.42 -25.25
N ALA A 113 -8.17 1.30 -25.76
CA ALA A 113 -8.48 1.18 -27.18
C ALA A 113 -9.70 2.07 -27.46
N GLY A 114 -9.47 3.37 -27.67
CA GLY A 114 -10.57 4.30 -27.90
C GLY A 114 -10.18 5.78 -27.86
N SER A 115 -9.12 6.16 -28.55
CA SER A 115 -8.94 7.56 -28.99
C SER A 115 -8.32 7.59 -30.37
N ALA A 116 -9.11 7.16 -31.35
CA ALA A 116 -8.94 7.53 -32.75
C ALA A 116 -10.33 7.86 -33.30
N HIS A 117 -10.77 9.10 -33.09
CA HIS A 117 -11.56 9.84 -34.08
C HIS A 117 -11.56 11.34 -33.80
#